data_AF-A0A3C1Y1X4-F1
#
_entry.id   AF-A0A3C1Y1X4-F1
#
_cell.length_a   1.000
_cell.length_b   1.000
_cell.length_c   1.000
_cell.angle_alpha   90.00
_cell.angle_beta   90.00
_cell.angle_gamma   90.00
#
_symmetry.space_group_name_H-M   'P 1'
#
loop_
_entity.id
_entity.type
_entity.pdbx_description
1 polymer ?
#
loop_
_entity_poly.entity_id
_entity_poly.type
_entity_poly.pdbx_seq_one_letter_code
_entity_poly.pdbx_strand_id
1 'polypeptide(L)'
;MRNSSLRRELLWFVFAIGAAVLALGAWDAWQRRAEMVDDRKTELRHVLDMAEGIVRGGQLRVREGVPLVDVKRDVARQLSQLRYGEDGYVGAFGDDYDLLVHPDAKLVGTNVRATRDSDGQPLFENLLAQGKAGGGYVRYLFPRPGSEDPLPKLTYAAYDAEWGWLMFTGLYVDDVDAAFYGTLWRQGSVTLVLLALVLTAALRFFSTHILRPLNEAVTVCERVANGDLSSGISRHHRGEIGRLFDAMARMQQRLDSAVRSIVHSTASIAAASRQIAAGSVDLSDRTERQAAALEQTAASVEEITATARQSAEHVREVSALAGEAARLARQGSDETQHAIDAMREISQSSQRIDEIIGLIDVIAFQTNILA
;
A
#
# COMPACT_ATOMS: atom_id res chain seq x y z
N MET A 1 -1.46 14.56 -9.64
CA MET A 1 -0.79 14.17 -8.38
C MET A 1 0.43 13.34 -8.74
N ARG A 2 1.64 13.81 -8.43
CA ARG A 2 2.90 13.20 -8.90
C ARG A 2 3.17 11.96 -8.05
N ASN A 3 2.92 10.76 -8.58
CA ASN A 3 3.14 9.49 -7.87
C ASN A 3 4.59 9.42 -7.37
N SER A 4 4.82 9.74 -6.11
CA SER A 4 6.09 9.45 -5.46
C SER A 4 6.11 7.98 -5.13
N SER A 5 7.17 7.27 -5.55
CA SER A 5 7.49 6.03 -4.85
C SER A 5 7.69 6.36 -3.37
N LEU A 6 7.10 5.59 -2.46
CA LEU A 6 7.22 5.75 -1.00
C LEU A 6 8.69 5.87 -0.54
N ARG A 7 9.61 5.25 -1.28
CA ARG A 7 11.07 5.41 -1.14
C ARG A 7 11.56 6.87 -1.21
N ARG A 8 11.02 7.66 -2.15
CA ARG A 8 11.40 9.07 -2.36
C ARG A 8 10.93 9.94 -1.21
N GLU A 9 9.71 9.73 -0.73
CA GLU A 9 9.17 10.47 0.42
C GLU A 9 9.95 10.15 1.69
N LEU A 10 10.31 8.89 1.90
CA LEU A 10 11.17 8.49 3.00
C LEU A 10 12.55 9.15 2.93
N LEU A 11 13.19 9.17 1.75
CA LEU A 11 14.48 9.82 1.56
C LEU A 11 14.39 11.33 1.87
N TRP A 12 13.32 11.99 1.44
CA TRP A 12 13.09 13.40 1.78
C TRP A 12 12.90 13.62 3.27
N PHE A 13 12.16 12.73 3.94
CA PHE A 13 11.96 12.82 5.39
C PHE A 13 13.28 12.65 6.17
N VAL A 14 14.06 11.62 5.81
CA VAL A 14 15.39 11.36 6.41
C VAL A 14 16.35 12.52 6.14
N PHE A 15 16.35 13.05 4.91
CA PHE A 15 17.14 14.23 4.55
C PHE A 15 16.73 15.47 5.34
N ALA A 16 15.43 15.72 5.50
CA ALA A 16 14.91 16.87 6.25
C ALA A 16 15.34 16.82 7.72
N ILE A 17 15.32 15.64 8.35
CA ILE A 17 15.84 15.45 9.71
C ILE A 17 17.34 15.77 9.77
N GLY A 18 18.12 15.22 8.83
CA GLY A 18 19.56 15.49 8.77
C GLY A 18 19.88 16.98 8.59
N ALA A 19 19.16 17.65 7.70
CA ALA A 19 19.29 19.09 7.46
C ALA A 19 18.92 19.91 8.71
N ALA A 20 17.85 19.54 9.42
CA ALA A 20 17.44 20.21 10.65
C ALA A 20 18.50 20.08 11.76
N VAL A 21 19.08 18.89 11.95
CA VAL A 21 20.16 18.66 12.92
C VAL A 21 21.40 19.49 12.58
N LEU A 22 21.79 19.55 11.30
CA LEU A 22 22.92 20.37 10.86
C LEU A 22 22.66 21.86 11.02
N ALA A 23 21.45 22.33 10.73
CA ALA A 23 21.08 23.73 10.92
C ALA A 23 21.13 24.13 12.41
N LEU A 24 20.63 23.27 13.30
CA LEU A 24 20.73 23.48 14.75
C LEU A 24 22.20 23.49 15.22
N GLY A 25 23.03 22.58 14.71
CA GLY A 25 24.46 22.56 15.04
C GLY A 25 25.20 23.81 14.55
N ALA A 26 24.87 24.32 13.36
CA ALA A 26 25.42 25.57 12.85
C ALA A 26 24.98 26.79 13.67
N TRP A 27 23.70 26.81 14.08
CA TRP A 27 23.18 27.84 14.98
C TRP A 27 23.90 27.84 16.33
N ASP A 28 24.02 26.68 16.97
CA ASP A 28 24.72 26.51 18.25
C ASP A 28 26.19 26.93 18.14
N ALA A 29 26.88 26.54 17.06
CA ALA A 29 28.25 26.97 16.80
C ALA A 29 28.39 28.49 16.67
N TRP A 30 27.46 29.13 15.96
CA TRP A 30 27.46 30.59 15.81
C TRP A 30 27.23 31.30 17.15
N GLN A 31 26.26 30.83 17.93
CA GLN A 31 25.95 31.37 19.25
C GLN A 31 27.12 31.21 20.22
N ARG A 32 27.73 30.02 20.30
CA ARG A 32 28.90 29.77 21.15
C ARG A 32 30.08 30.70 20.82
N ARG A 33 30.35 30.95 19.54
CA ARG A 33 31.42 31.87 19.16
C ARG A 33 31.12 33.29 19.63
N ALA A 34 29.86 33.73 19.52
CA ALA A 34 29.44 35.05 20.01
C ALA A 34 29.61 35.16 21.53
N GLU A 35 29.18 34.15 22.28
CA GLU A 35 29.35 34.06 23.75
C GLU A 35 30.84 34.09 24.13
N MET A 36 31.69 33.28 23.48
CA MET A 36 33.13 33.27 23.75
C MET A 36 33.80 34.65 23.55
N VAL A 37 33.39 35.41 22.53
CA VAL A 37 33.92 36.76 22.31
C VAL A 37 33.43 37.73 23.39
N ASP A 38 32.19 37.59 23.84
CA ASP A 38 31.60 38.46 24.88
C ASP A 38 32.21 38.20 26.26
N ASP A 39 32.44 36.93 26.60
CA ASP A 39 33.15 36.52 27.82
C ASP A 39 34.56 37.12 27.85
N ARG A 40 35.28 37.06 26.73
CA ARG A 40 36.63 37.62 26.59
C ARG A 40 36.64 39.15 26.70
N LYS A 41 35.62 39.82 26.15
CA LYS A 41 35.43 41.26 26.36
C LYS A 41 35.23 41.59 27.83
N THR A 42 34.42 40.81 28.52
CA THR A 42 34.13 40.98 29.95
C THR A 42 35.39 40.74 30.80
N GLU A 43 36.17 39.72 30.48
CA GLU A 43 37.47 39.44 31.11
C GLU A 43 38.43 40.64 31.00
N LEU A 44 38.59 41.22 29.80
CA LEU A 44 39.43 42.40 29.60
C LEU A 44 38.97 43.60 30.43
N ARG A 45 37.65 43.82 30.53
CA ARG A 45 37.11 44.89 31.37
C ARG A 45 37.44 44.66 32.84
N HIS A 46 37.23 43.46 33.37
CA HIS A 46 37.55 43.15 34.76
C HIS A 46 39.04 43.28 35.08
N VAL A 47 39.93 42.89 34.17
CA VAL A 47 41.37 43.12 34.33
C VAL A 47 41.68 44.61 34.44
N LEU A 48 41.04 45.44 33.62
CA LEU A 48 41.25 46.88 33.66
C LEU A 48 40.61 47.54 34.89
N ASP A 49 39.44 47.08 35.34
CA ASP A 49 38.80 47.53 36.59
C ASP A 49 39.71 47.29 37.81
N MET A 50 40.44 46.16 37.83
CA MET A 50 41.44 45.87 38.86
C MET A 50 42.63 46.82 38.76
N ALA A 51 43.13 47.10 37.54
CA ALA A 51 44.20 48.07 37.31
C ALA A 51 43.80 49.49 37.76
N GLU A 52 42.56 49.91 37.47
CA GLU A 52 41.97 51.15 37.96
C GLU A 52 41.88 51.18 39.50
N GLY A 53 41.63 50.04 40.14
CA GLY A 53 41.71 49.89 41.59
C GLY A 53 43.09 50.28 42.15
N ILE A 54 44.17 49.86 41.48
CA ILE A 54 45.55 50.19 41.86
C ILE A 54 45.80 51.70 41.67
N VAL A 55 45.34 52.28 40.56
CA VAL A 55 45.43 53.73 40.30
C VAL A 55 44.67 54.53 41.37
N ARG A 56 43.43 54.14 41.69
CA ARG A 56 42.64 54.77 42.76
C ARG A 56 43.31 54.68 44.12
N GLY A 57 43.93 53.54 44.45
CA GLY A 57 44.73 53.40 45.66
C GLY A 57 45.93 54.35 45.69
N GLY A 58 46.59 54.54 44.55
CA GLY A 58 47.63 55.55 44.37
C GLY A 58 47.12 56.98 44.56
N GLN A 59 46.00 57.33 43.92
CA GLN A 59 45.36 58.65 44.05
C GLN A 59 45.06 58.99 45.53
N LEU A 60 44.57 58.02 46.30
CA LEU A 60 44.34 58.19 47.74
C LEU A 60 45.65 58.51 48.50
N ARG A 61 46.74 57.77 48.24
CA ARG A 61 48.06 58.04 48.86
C ARG A 61 48.60 59.43 48.54
N VAL A 62 48.34 59.93 47.32
CA VAL A 62 48.71 61.31 46.95
C VAL A 62 47.90 62.31 47.77
N ARG A 63 46.60 62.08 47.95
CA ARG A 63 45.73 62.92 48.80
C ARG A 63 46.14 62.87 50.29
N GLU A 64 46.76 61.79 50.73
CA GLU A 64 47.36 61.63 52.07
C GLU A 64 48.73 62.31 52.21
N GLY A 65 49.24 62.97 51.16
CA GLY A 65 50.45 63.78 51.21
C GLY A 65 51.73 63.10 50.69
N VAL A 66 51.65 61.88 50.14
CA VAL A 66 52.81 61.25 49.49
C VAL A 66 53.08 61.94 48.14
N PRO A 67 54.35 62.27 47.80
CA PRO A 67 54.66 62.95 46.54
C PRO A 67 54.13 62.23 45.30
N LEU A 68 53.44 62.97 44.42
CA LEU A 68 52.79 62.45 43.20
C LEU A 68 53.73 61.61 42.33
N VAL A 69 54.97 62.07 42.15
CA VAL A 69 55.98 61.42 41.30
C VAL A 69 56.34 60.03 41.85
N ASP A 70 56.50 59.91 43.16
CA ASP A 70 56.85 58.65 43.80
C ASP A 70 55.68 57.66 43.74
N VAL A 71 54.45 58.13 43.94
CA VAL A 71 53.26 57.28 43.83
C VAL A 71 53.00 56.84 42.39
N LYS A 72 53.09 57.74 41.41
CA LYS A 72 52.93 57.38 39.98
C LYS A 72 53.98 56.35 39.55
N ARG A 73 55.24 56.50 39.99
CA ARG A 73 56.31 55.51 39.73
C ARG A 73 56.01 54.15 40.36
N ASP A 74 55.51 54.14 41.59
CA ASP A 74 55.13 52.92 42.30
C ASP A 74 53.96 52.20 41.64
N VAL A 75 52.89 52.92 41.30
CA VAL A 75 51.74 52.38 40.57
C VAL A 75 52.14 51.86 39.20
N ALA A 76 52.94 52.60 38.43
CA ALA A 76 53.43 52.14 37.13
C ALA A 76 54.22 50.83 37.24
N ARG A 77 55.02 50.67 38.31
CA ARG A 77 55.75 49.41 38.60
C ARG A 77 54.81 48.27 38.94
N GLN A 78 53.75 48.52 39.71
CA GLN A 78 52.76 47.48 40.04
C GLN A 78 51.98 47.05 38.80
N LEU A 79 51.51 48.00 37.99
CA LEU A 79 50.79 47.72 36.75
C LEU A 79 51.66 46.96 35.74
N SER A 80 52.95 47.30 35.61
CA SER A 80 53.85 46.62 34.66
C SER A 80 54.15 45.17 35.02
N GLN A 81 53.87 44.75 36.26
CA GLN A 81 53.99 43.37 36.74
C GLN A 81 52.73 42.53 36.51
N LEU A 82 51.59 43.14 36.17
CA LEU A 82 50.34 42.40 35.96
C LEU A 82 50.42 41.55 34.69
N ARG A 83 50.20 40.25 34.83
CA ARG A 83 50.10 39.27 33.74
C ARG A 83 48.89 38.38 33.94
N TYR A 84 48.28 37.96 32.84
CA TYR A 84 47.15 37.03 32.83
C TYR A 84 47.13 36.26 31.50
N GLY A 85 46.49 35.10 31.48
CA GLY A 85 46.54 34.23 30.31
C GLY A 85 47.98 33.82 29.96
N GLU A 86 48.27 33.66 28.67
CA GLU A 86 49.59 33.28 28.17
C GLU A 86 50.51 34.49 27.94
N ASP A 87 49.98 35.57 27.35
CA ASP A 87 50.72 36.77 26.94
C ASP A 87 50.01 38.09 27.31
N GLY A 88 48.96 38.03 28.14
CA GLY A 88 48.18 39.19 28.56
C GLY A 88 48.93 40.12 29.50
N TYR A 89 48.77 41.43 29.30
CA TYR A 89 49.39 42.48 30.11
C TYR A 89 48.52 43.73 30.17
N VAL A 90 48.81 44.60 31.15
CA VAL A 90 48.23 45.95 31.24
C VAL A 90 49.26 46.96 30.75
N GLY A 91 48.83 47.87 29.87
CA GLY A 91 49.60 49.01 29.42
C GLY A 91 48.95 50.32 29.84
N ALA A 92 49.74 51.39 29.90
CA ALA A 92 49.22 52.73 30.15
C ALA A 92 50.08 53.80 29.48
N PHE A 93 49.46 54.88 29.01
CA PHE A 93 50.14 56.05 28.45
C PHE A 93 49.45 57.35 28.87
N GLY A 94 50.21 58.45 28.86
CA GLY A 94 49.73 59.78 29.23
C GLY A 94 48.97 60.49 28.11
N ASP A 95 48.34 61.62 28.41
CA ASP A 95 47.69 62.49 27.40
C ASP A 95 48.64 63.02 26.31
N ASP A 96 49.94 63.06 26.61
CA ASP A 96 51.02 63.39 25.69
C ASP A 96 51.43 62.22 24.79
N TYR A 97 50.82 61.04 24.96
CA TYR A 97 51.16 59.78 24.31
C TYR A 97 52.51 59.20 24.73
N ASP A 98 53.07 59.62 25.87
CA ASP A 98 54.25 58.95 26.40
C ASP A 98 53.84 57.65 27.10
N LEU A 99 54.44 56.53 26.68
CA LEU A 99 54.12 55.22 27.23
C LEU A 99 54.68 55.09 28.66
N LEU A 100 53.79 54.85 29.62
CA LEU A 100 54.13 54.84 31.05
C LEU A 100 54.29 53.43 31.60
N VAL A 101 53.48 52.49 31.09
CA VAL A 101 53.44 51.10 31.53
C VAL A 101 53.42 50.19 30.32
N HIS A 102 54.38 49.28 30.25
CA HIS A 102 54.44 48.22 29.24
C HIS A 102 55.32 47.05 29.74
N PRO A 103 55.06 45.79 29.35
CA PRO A 103 55.92 44.65 29.66
C PRO A 103 57.35 44.79 29.09
N ASP A 104 57.47 45.35 27.88
CA ASP A 104 58.77 45.71 27.31
C ASP A 104 59.24 47.07 27.85
N ALA A 105 60.22 47.02 28.76
CA ALA A 105 60.80 48.19 29.40
C ALA A 105 61.47 49.15 28.40
N LYS A 106 61.86 48.70 27.20
CA LYS A 106 62.48 49.56 26.18
C LYS A 106 61.49 50.55 25.56
N LEU A 107 60.19 50.24 25.62
CA LEU A 107 59.13 51.09 25.07
C LEU A 107 58.66 52.15 26.07
N VAL A 108 58.90 51.95 27.38
CA VAL A 108 58.49 52.91 28.41
C VAL A 108 59.27 54.22 28.25
N GLY A 109 58.55 55.34 28.23
CA GLY A 109 59.08 56.69 27.98
C GLY A 109 59.14 57.07 26.50
N THR A 110 58.76 56.19 25.59
CA THR A 110 58.65 56.54 24.15
C THR A 110 57.29 57.14 23.84
N ASN A 111 57.26 58.05 22.85
CA ASN A 111 56.02 58.63 22.37
C ASN A 111 55.35 57.71 21.35
N VAL A 112 54.16 57.23 21.65
CA VAL A 112 53.45 56.21 20.85
C VAL A 112 52.39 56.80 19.91
N ARG A 113 52.29 58.13 19.81
CA ARG A 113 51.25 58.81 19.00
C ARG A 113 51.30 58.44 17.52
N ALA A 114 52.50 58.38 16.96
CA ALA A 114 52.72 58.10 15.54
C ALA A 114 52.56 56.62 15.19
N THR A 115 52.40 55.73 16.18
CA THR A 115 52.24 54.30 15.93
C THR A 115 50.97 54.04 15.13
N ARG A 116 51.12 53.25 14.08
CA ARG A 116 50.03 52.77 13.25
C ARG A 116 49.92 51.26 13.39
N ASP A 117 48.72 50.73 13.30
CA ASP A 117 48.53 49.29 13.16
C ASP A 117 48.91 48.84 11.74
N SER A 118 48.82 47.54 11.47
CA SER A 118 49.24 46.99 10.18
C SER A 118 48.34 47.41 8.99
N ASP A 119 47.15 47.95 9.27
CA ASP A 119 46.23 48.53 8.29
C ASP A 119 46.40 50.06 8.16
N GLY A 120 47.39 50.64 8.86
CA GLY A 120 47.69 52.07 8.82
C GLY A 120 46.81 52.93 9.74
N GLN A 121 45.99 52.33 10.61
CA GLN A 121 45.12 53.06 11.53
C GLN A 121 45.89 53.62 12.72
N PRO A 122 45.55 54.81 13.24
CA PRO A 122 46.25 55.43 14.36
C PRO A 122 45.90 54.75 15.69
N LEU A 123 46.71 53.75 16.06
CA LEU A 123 46.43 52.83 17.16
C LEU A 123 46.15 53.53 18.50
N PHE A 124 47.12 54.27 19.03
CA PHE A 124 47.00 54.89 20.36
C PHE A 124 46.05 56.09 20.35
N GLU A 125 45.85 56.75 19.21
CA GLU A 125 44.84 57.80 19.07
C GLU A 125 43.43 57.22 19.17
N ASN A 126 43.18 56.08 18.49
CA ASN A 126 41.90 55.36 18.58
C ASN A 126 41.64 54.84 20.00
N LEU A 127 42.65 54.30 20.67
CA LEU A 127 42.54 53.88 22.08
C LEU A 127 42.21 55.06 23.00
N LEU A 128 42.90 56.19 22.85
CA LEU A 128 42.65 57.39 23.65
C LEU A 128 41.24 57.94 23.44
N ALA A 129 40.81 58.05 22.19
CA ALA A 129 39.47 58.50 21.82
C ALA A 129 38.39 57.60 22.43
N GLN A 130 38.55 56.27 22.32
CA GLN A 130 37.60 55.30 22.86
C GLN A 130 37.57 55.33 24.40
N GLY A 131 38.73 55.43 25.05
CA GLY A 131 38.81 55.54 26.52
C GLY A 131 38.13 56.79 27.04
N LYS A 132 38.37 57.96 26.40
CA LYS A 132 37.73 59.24 26.75
C LYS A 132 36.22 59.25 26.51
N ALA A 133 35.71 58.41 25.61
CA ALA A 133 34.27 58.26 25.36
C ALA A 133 33.53 57.41 26.44
N GLY A 134 34.15 57.14 27.59
CA GLY A 134 33.57 56.32 28.66
C GLY A 134 34.04 54.86 28.66
N GLY A 135 35.14 54.58 27.96
CA GLY A 135 35.71 53.25 27.84
C GLY A 135 35.12 52.42 26.70
N GLY A 136 35.89 51.47 26.18
CA GLY A 136 35.40 50.60 25.12
C GLY A 136 36.46 49.74 24.46
N TYR A 137 36.02 48.96 23.47
CA TYR A 137 36.86 48.00 22.76
C TYR A 137 37.34 48.55 21.43
N VAL A 138 38.63 48.43 21.16
CA VAL A 138 39.26 48.76 19.88
C VAL A 138 39.87 47.49 19.31
N ARG A 139 39.58 47.22 18.03
CA ARG A 139 40.16 46.09 17.29
C ARG A 139 41.17 46.63 16.27
N TYR A 140 42.35 46.02 16.21
CA TYR A 140 43.44 46.41 15.33
C TYR A 140 44.37 45.22 15.05
N LEU A 141 45.25 45.34 14.06
CA LEU A 141 46.25 44.31 13.74
C LEU A 141 47.59 44.63 14.41
N PHE A 142 48.04 43.76 15.29
CA PHE A 142 49.31 43.94 16.01
C PHE A 142 50.02 42.60 16.20
N PRO A 143 51.35 42.56 16.12
CA PRO A 143 52.08 41.34 16.36
C PRO A 143 52.17 40.99 17.84
N ARG A 144 52.29 39.69 18.13
CA ARG A 144 52.63 39.20 19.48
C ARG A 144 54.01 39.67 19.90
N PRO A 145 54.28 39.83 21.21
CA PRO A 145 55.63 40.10 21.69
C PRO A 145 56.62 39.04 21.15
N GLY A 146 57.61 39.48 20.38
CA GLY A 146 58.62 38.60 19.77
C GLY A 146 58.27 38.03 18.39
N SER A 147 57.13 38.40 17.79
CA SER A 147 56.78 38.08 16.39
C SER A 147 56.63 39.36 15.56
N GLU A 148 56.65 39.24 14.24
CA GLU A 148 56.34 40.31 13.28
C GLU A 148 54.98 40.10 12.60
N ASP A 149 54.37 38.93 12.76
CA ASP A 149 53.12 38.59 12.07
C ASP A 149 51.95 39.41 12.62
N PRO A 150 51.23 40.16 11.76
CA PRO A 150 50.12 40.99 12.20
C PRO A 150 48.90 40.13 12.54
N LEU A 151 48.51 40.12 13.82
CA LEU A 151 47.37 39.34 14.30
C LEU A 151 46.23 40.26 14.76
N PRO A 152 44.95 39.88 14.53
CA PRO A 152 43.83 40.65 15.05
C PRO A 152 43.82 40.64 16.57
N LYS A 153 43.94 41.83 17.16
CA LYS A 153 43.93 42.05 18.60
C LYS A 153 42.69 42.84 19.00
N LEU A 154 42.07 42.45 20.10
CA LEU A 154 40.97 43.16 20.73
C LEU A 154 41.46 43.75 22.06
N THR A 155 41.38 45.06 22.22
CA THR A 155 41.85 45.76 23.41
C THR A 155 40.73 46.56 24.03
N TYR A 156 40.58 46.48 25.34
CA TYR A 156 39.74 47.37 26.12
C TYR A 156 40.58 48.55 26.61
N ALA A 157 40.05 49.76 26.46
CA ALA A 157 40.68 51.01 26.89
C ALA A 157 39.78 51.73 27.87
N ALA A 158 40.36 52.30 28.92
CA ALA A 158 39.70 53.15 29.89
C ALA A 158 40.62 54.33 30.26
N TYR A 159 40.02 55.50 30.45
CA TYR A 159 40.74 56.74 30.71
C TYR A 159 40.50 57.24 32.13
N ASP A 160 41.57 57.43 32.88
CA ASP A 160 41.56 58.09 34.17
C ASP A 160 41.84 59.59 34.00
N ALA A 161 40.81 60.41 34.25
CA ALA A 161 40.89 61.85 34.05
C ALA A 161 41.71 62.58 35.14
N GLU A 162 41.86 62.00 36.34
CA GLU A 162 42.59 62.63 37.44
C GLU A 162 44.10 62.61 37.18
N TRP A 163 44.61 61.51 36.64
CA TRP A 163 46.04 61.37 36.31
C TRP A 163 46.37 61.60 34.85
N GLY A 164 45.37 61.71 33.98
CA GLY A 164 45.55 61.83 32.53
C GLY A 164 46.13 60.56 31.92
N TRP A 165 45.78 59.41 32.48
CA TRP A 165 46.32 58.11 32.09
C TRP A 165 45.26 57.34 31.31
N LEU A 166 45.58 56.94 30.07
CA LEU A 166 44.83 55.89 29.42
C LEU A 166 45.44 54.55 29.78
N MET A 167 44.65 53.66 30.38
CA MET A 167 45.00 52.27 30.59
C MET A 167 44.37 51.41 29.50
N PHE A 168 45.08 50.38 29.10
CA PHE A 168 44.57 49.44 28.11
C PHE A 168 45.07 48.02 28.38
N THR A 169 44.29 47.04 27.96
CA THR A 169 44.59 45.62 28.09
C THR A 169 43.92 44.87 26.96
N GLY A 170 44.54 43.84 26.41
CA GLY A 170 44.02 43.19 25.21
C GLY A 170 44.49 41.77 25.02
N LEU A 171 43.75 41.06 24.17
CA LEU A 171 43.97 39.67 23.79
C LEU A 171 43.97 39.54 22.28
N TYR A 172 44.59 38.49 21.76
CA TYR A 172 44.55 38.16 20.35
C TYR A 172 43.33 37.29 20.03
N VAL A 173 42.65 37.63 18.93
CA VAL A 173 41.38 37.00 18.54
C VAL A 173 41.59 35.58 17.99
N ASP A 174 42.78 35.31 17.44
CA ASP A 174 43.18 33.97 16.98
C ASP A 174 43.20 32.95 18.12
N ASP A 175 43.51 33.34 19.37
CA ASP A 175 43.40 32.43 20.53
C ASP A 175 41.96 31.98 20.76
N VAL A 176 41.02 32.91 20.60
CA VAL A 176 39.58 32.64 20.71
C VAL A 176 39.13 31.73 19.56
N ASP A 177 39.57 32.05 18.34
CA ASP A 177 39.24 31.27 17.15
C ASP A 177 39.84 29.85 17.21
N ALA A 178 41.09 29.68 17.66
CA ALA A 178 41.74 28.39 17.81
C ALA A 178 41.01 27.51 18.85
N ALA A 179 40.67 28.07 20.01
CA ALA A 179 39.89 27.38 21.03
C ALA A 179 38.48 26.99 20.52
N PHE A 180 37.85 27.89 19.78
CA PHE A 180 36.55 27.65 19.13
C PHE A 180 36.63 26.52 18.10
N TYR A 181 37.56 26.59 17.14
CA TYR A 181 37.71 25.58 16.09
C TYR A 181 38.08 24.20 16.62
N GLY A 182 38.92 24.11 17.66
CA GLY A 182 39.22 22.84 18.31
C GLY A 182 37.97 22.18 18.90
N THR A 183 37.12 22.96 19.55
CA THR A 183 35.85 22.48 20.09
C THR A 183 34.85 22.13 18.98
N LEU A 184 34.75 22.99 17.96
CA LEU A 184 33.88 22.82 16.80
C LEU A 184 34.18 21.53 16.04
N TRP A 185 35.45 21.22 15.77
CA TRP A 185 35.81 20.01 15.04
C TRP A 185 35.53 18.74 15.84
N ARG A 186 35.80 18.75 17.14
CA ARG A 186 35.51 17.60 18.01
C ARG A 186 34.01 17.34 18.12
N GLN A 187 33.21 18.38 18.36
CA GLN A 187 31.75 18.22 18.48
C GLN A 187 31.09 17.94 17.12
N GLY A 188 31.53 18.63 16.08
CA GLY A 188 31.04 18.46 14.71
C GLY A 188 31.31 17.06 14.17
N SER A 189 32.52 16.52 14.38
CA SER A 189 32.84 15.14 13.97
C SER A 189 32.00 14.10 14.70
N VAL A 190 31.84 14.21 16.02
CA VAL A 190 30.96 13.31 16.80
C VAL A 190 29.51 13.39 16.30
N THR A 191 29.01 14.61 16.07
CA THR A 191 27.64 14.83 15.58
C THR A 191 27.44 14.22 14.20
N LEU A 192 28.37 14.43 13.27
CA LEU A 192 28.32 13.87 11.92
C LEU A 192 28.36 12.34 11.92
N VAL A 193 29.22 11.73 12.74
CA VAL A 193 29.30 10.27 12.86
C VAL A 193 28.01 9.68 13.42
N LEU A 194 27.48 10.25 14.50
CA LEU A 194 26.21 9.81 15.09
C LEU A 194 25.04 10.01 14.12
N LEU A 195 24.99 11.15 13.43
CA LEU A 195 23.99 11.44 12.42
C LEU A 195 24.05 10.41 11.29
N ALA A 196 25.24 10.14 10.73
CA ALA A 196 25.42 9.13 9.69
C ALA A 196 24.97 7.73 10.14
N LEU A 197 25.29 7.36 11.38
CA LEU A 197 24.89 6.06 11.93
C LEU A 197 23.37 5.95 12.10
N VAL A 198 22.73 6.98 12.66
CA VAL A 198 21.27 7.03 12.85
C VAL A 198 20.54 7.05 11.50
N LEU A 199 20.97 7.87 10.55
CA LEU A 199 20.34 7.92 9.22
C LEU A 199 20.51 6.59 8.47
N THR A 200 21.68 5.95 8.57
CA THR A 200 21.92 4.63 7.96
C THR A 200 21.05 3.56 8.61
N ALA A 201 20.96 3.55 9.95
CA ALA A 201 20.11 2.62 10.69
C ALA A 201 18.64 2.81 10.34
N ALA A 202 18.16 4.06 10.27
CA ALA A 202 16.80 4.40 9.87
C ALA A 202 16.50 3.91 8.44
N LEU A 203 17.33 4.27 7.45
CA LEU A 203 17.15 3.83 6.07
C LEU A 203 17.14 2.30 5.95
N ARG A 204 18.02 1.61 6.67
CA ARG A 204 18.07 0.14 6.71
C ARG A 204 16.81 -0.45 7.35
N PHE A 205 16.34 0.13 8.45
CA PHE A 205 15.12 -0.30 9.14
C PHE A 205 13.89 -0.18 8.24
N PHE A 206 13.66 0.99 7.66
CA PHE A 206 12.52 1.22 6.74
C PHE A 206 12.60 0.35 5.49
N SER A 207 13.79 0.18 4.91
CA SER A 207 13.98 -0.66 3.72
C SER A 207 13.62 -2.13 4.01
N THR A 208 14.06 -2.65 5.15
CA THR A 208 13.87 -4.07 5.50
C THR A 208 12.49 -4.38 6.07
N HIS A 209 11.90 -3.48 6.86
CA HIS A 209 10.64 -3.75 7.58
C HIS A 209 9.40 -3.19 6.90
N ILE A 210 9.54 -2.24 5.95
CA ILE A 210 8.40 -1.60 5.29
C ILE A 210 8.48 -1.79 3.77
N LEU A 211 9.53 -1.30 3.10
CA LEU A 211 9.57 -1.32 1.63
C LEU A 211 9.65 -2.73 1.06
N ARG A 212 10.53 -3.59 1.60
CA ARG A 212 10.69 -4.95 1.10
C ARG A 212 9.42 -5.80 1.27
N PRO A 213 8.77 -5.86 2.45
CA PRO A 213 7.51 -6.60 2.61
C PRO A 213 6.37 -6.02 1.76
N LEU A 214 6.30 -4.70 1.55
CA LEU A 214 5.31 -4.11 0.65
C LEU A 214 5.53 -4.54 -0.80
N ASN A 215 6.78 -4.59 -1.28
CA ASN A 215 7.09 -5.09 -2.63
C ASN A 215 6.76 -6.59 -2.76
N GLU A 216 7.03 -7.39 -1.71
CA GLU A 216 6.62 -8.80 -1.65
C GLU A 216 5.09 -8.92 -1.74
N ALA A 217 4.34 -8.06 -1.04
CA ALA A 217 2.88 -8.04 -1.09
C ALA A 217 2.37 -7.68 -2.50
N VAL A 218 2.95 -6.67 -3.15
CA VAL A 218 2.63 -6.32 -4.55
C VAL A 218 2.87 -7.50 -5.48
N THR A 219 4.01 -8.19 -5.34
CA THR A 219 4.34 -9.37 -6.16
C THR A 219 3.33 -10.51 -5.97
N VAL A 220 2.85 -10.72 -4.73
CA VAL A 220 1.78 -11.70 -4.46
C VAL A 220 0.47 -11.27 -5.12
N CYS A 221 0.08 -10.01 -5.00
CA CYS A 221 -1.13 -9.50 -5.64
C CYS A 221 -1.09 -9.62 -7.16
N GLU A 222 0.06 -9.32 -7.79
CA GLU A 222 0.26 -9.46 -9.23
C GLU A 222 0.12 -10.92 -9.69
N ARG A 223 0.67 -11.88 -8.93
CA ARG A 223 0.49 -13.31 -9.23
C ARG A 223 -0.96 -13.76 -9.12
N VAL A 224 -1.65 -13.35 -8.06
CA VAL A 224 -3.09 -13.64 -7.88
C VAL A 224 -3.92 -13.02 -9.01
N ALA A 225 -3.59 -11.78 -9.42
CA ALA A 225 -4.25 -11.12 -10.54
C ALA A 225 -4.02 -11.85 -11.87
N ASN A 226 -2.87 -12.50 -12.05
CA ASN A 226 -2.56 -13.35 -13.20
C ASN A 226 -3.14 -14.77 -13.10
N GLY A 227 -3.93 -15.07 -12.05
CA GLY A 227 -4.58 -16.37 -11.86
C GLY A 227 -3.70 -17.46 -11.21
N ASP A 228 -2.48 -17.12 -10.79
CA ASP A 228 -1.63 -18.06 -10.03
C ASP A 228 -2.01 -18.03 -8.54
N LEU A 229 -2.81 -19.03 -8.14
CA LEU A 229 -3.23 -19.27 -6.75
C LEU A 229 -2.42 -20.38 -6.06
N SER A 230 -1.42 -20.94 -6.74
CA SER A 230 -0.69 -22.14 -6.28
C SER A 230 0.36 -21.85 -5.19
N SER A 231 0.84 -20.61 -5.14
CA SER A 231 1.96 -20.22 -4.30
C SER A 231 1.54 -19.79 -2.89
N GLY A 232 2.17 -20.36 -1.87
CA GLY A 232 1.93 -19.99 -0.48
C GLY A 232 2.35 -18.53 -0.19
N ILE A 233 1.51 -17.81 0.55
CA ILE A 233 1.81 -16.46 1.04
C ILE A 233 2.53 -16.57 2.39
N SER A 234 3.72 -15.97 2.48
CA SER A 234 4.59 -16.04 3.66
C SER A 234 3.96 -15.31 4.86
N ARG A 235 3.92 -15.96 6.04
CA ARG A 235 3.30 -15.42 7.28
C ARG A 235 4.31 -15.00 8.35
N HIS A 236 5.56 -14.74 7.96
CA HIS A 236 6.64 -14.44 8.90
C HIS A 236 6.64 -12.97 9.38
N HIS A 237 5.81 -12.12 8.77
CA HIS A 237 5.72 -10.70 9.10
C HIS A 237 4.85 -10.46 10.35
N ARG A 238 5.20 -9.45 11.16
CA ARG A 238 4.47 -9.04 12.37
C ARG A 238 3.82 -7.66 12.18
N GLY A 239 2.96 -7.26 13.12
CA GLY A 239 2.29 -5.96 13.10
C GLY A 239 1.32 -5.79 11.93
N GLU A 240 1.22 -4.57 11.40
CA GLU A 240 0.35 -4.19 10.29
C GLU A 240 0.72 -4.92 9.00
N ILE A 241 2.02 -5.13 8.74
CA ILE A 241 2.50 -5.91 7.60
C ILE A 241 2.07 -7.37 7.73
N GLY A 242 2.20 -7.98 8.91
CA GLY A 242 1.69 -9.33 9.16
C GLY A 242 0.19 -9.45 8.88
N ARG A 243 -0.61 -8.49 9.38
CA ARG A 243 -2.06 -8.43 9.13
C ARG A 243 -2.41 -8.31 7.65
N LEU A 244 -1.62 -7.56 6.87
CA LEU A 244 -1.76 -7.45 5.41
C LEU A 244 -1.56 -8.81 4.74
N PHE A 245 -0.46 -9.49 5.04
CA PHE A 245 -0.15 -10.81 4.48
C PHE A 245 -1.19 -11.86 4.87
N ASP A 246 -1.69 -11.84 6.12
CA ASP A 246 -2.77 -12.71 6.56
C ASP A 246 -4.08 -12.47 5.81
N ALA A 247 -4.43 -11.19 5.55
CA ALA A 247 -5.61 -10.84 4.77
C ALA A 247 -5.49 -11.33 3.32
N MET A 248 -4.31 -11.16 2.70
CA MET A 248 -4.03 -11.66 1.36
C MET A 248 -4.07 -13.18 1.28
N ALA A 249 -3.55 -13.89 2.29
CA ALA A 249 -3.64 -15.35 2.38
C ALA A 249 -5.10 -15.83 2.42
N ARG A 250 -5.94 -15.19 3.24
CA ARG A 250 -7.38 -15.51 3.28
C ARG A 250 -8.08 -15.22 1.95
N MET A 251 -7.71 -14.12 1.27
CA MET A 251 -8.25 -13.78 -0.05
C MET A 251 -7.88 -14.85 -1.09
N GLN A 252 -6.61 -15.24 -1.17
CA GLN A 252 -6.15 -16.30 -2.07
C GLN A 252 -6.88 -17.62 -1.82
N GLN A 253 -7.02 -18.03 -0.56
CA GLN A 253 -7.73 -19.27 -0.19
C GLN A 253 -9.20 -19.25 -0.63
N ARG A 254 -9.88 -18.12 -0.50
CA ARG A 254 -11.28 -17.97 -0.95
C ARG A 254 -11.39 -18.01 -2.47
N LEU A 255 -10.44 -17.40 -3.18
CA LEU A 255 -10.39 -17.45 -4.65
C LEU A 255 -10.13 -18.88 -5.14
N ASP A 256 -9.16 -19.60 -4.55
CA ASP A 256 -8.86 -21.00 -4.92
C ASP A 256 -10.08 -21.90 -4.69
N SER A 257 -10.74 -21.76 -3.54
CA SER A 257 -11.97 -22.51 -3.23
C SER A 257 -13.09 -22.23 -4.23
N ALA A 258 -13.28 -20.96 -4.62
CA ALA A 258 -14.28 -20.58 -5.61
C ALA A 258 -13.99 -21.17 -6.99
N VAL A 259 -12.73 -21.09 -7.45
CA VAL A 259 -12.29 -21.66 -8.73
C VAL A 259 -12.47 -23.19 -8.74
N ARG A 260 -12.07 -23.89 -7.67
CA ARG A 260 -12.28 -25.34 -7.55
C ARG A 260 -13.75 -25.73 -7.62
N SER A 261 -14.61 -24.97 -6.96
CA SER A 261 -16.06 -25.17 -7.00
C SER A 261 -16.59 -25.05 -8.43
N ILE A 262 -16.18 -24.00 -9.16
CA ILE A 262 -16.56 -23.80 -10.58
C ILE A 262 -16.10 -24.96 -11.46
N VAL A 263 -14.86 -25.42 -11.30
CA VAL A 263 -14.32 -26.56 -12.06
C VAL A 263 -15.12 -27.82 -11.79
N HIS A 264 -15.44 -28.10 -10.52
CA HIS A 264 -16.25 -29.26 -10.14
C HIS A 264 -17.67 -29.18 -10.70
N SER A 265 -18.34 -28.03 -10.59
CA SER A 265 -19.67 -27.82 -11.18
C SER A 265 -19.65 -27.98 -12.71
N THR A 266 -18.62 -27.49 -13.38
CA THR A 266 -18.45 -27.62 -14.84
C THR A 266 -18.27 -29.09 -15.24
N ALA A 267 -17.48 -29.87 -14.47
CA ALA A 267 -17.33 -31.30 -14.71
C ALA A 267 -18.65 -32.06 -14.56
N SER A 268 -19.45 -31.73 -13.53
CA SER A 268 -20.78 -32.30 -13.33
C SER A 268 -21.75 -31.95 -14.47
N ILE A 269 -21.74 -30.70 -14.94
CA ILE A 269 -22.55 -30.27 -16.10
C ILE A 269 -22.12 -31.03 -17.36
N ALA A 270 -20.81 -31.19 -17.59
CA ALA A 270 -20.30 -31.94 -18.74
C ALA A 270 -20.70 -33.42 -18.69
N ALA A 271 -20.70 -34.04 -17.51
CA ALA A 271 -21.15 -35.42 -17.32
C ALA A 271 -22.67 -35.55 -17.57
N ALA A 272 -23.49 -34.65 -17.01
CA ALA A 272 -24.93 -34.63 -17.25
C ALA A 272 -25.26 -34.41 -18.74
N SER A 273 -24.52 -33.54 -19.42
CA SER A 273 -24.68 -33.29 -20.86
C SER A 273 -24.40 -34.54 -21.69
N ARG A 274 -23.37 -35.33 -21.34
CA ARG A 274 -23.10 -36.62 -21.99
C ARG A 274 -24.22 -37.63 -21.76
N GLN A 275 -24.80 -37.68 -20.56
CA GLN A 275 -25.92 -38.55 -20.25
C GLN A 275 -27.18 -38.17 -21.03
N ILE A 276 -27.47 -36.86 -21.15
CA ILE A 276 -28.58 -36.36 -21.97
C ILE A 276 -28.38 -36.74 -23.44
N ALA A 277 -27.17 -36.56 -23.98
CA ALA A 277 -26.87 -36.93 -25.36
C ALA A 277 -27.11 -38.44 -25.61
N ALA A 278 -26.64 -39.31 -24.71
CA ALA A 278 -26.88 -40.75 -24.79
C ALA A 278 -28.38 -41.10 -24.69
N GLY A 279 -29.10 -40.47 -23.77
CA GLY A 279 -30.55 -40.65 -23.63
C GLY A 279 -31.33 -40.16 -24.84
N SER A 280 -30.87 -39.09 -25.50
CA SER A 280 -31.48 -38.60 -26.73
C SER A 280 -31.32 -39.57 -27.90
N VAL A 281 -30.19 -40.29 -27.98
CA VAL A 281 -29.98 -41.34 -28.99
C VAL A 281 -30.92 -42.52 -28.74
N ASP A 282 -31.00 -43.04 -27.51
CA ASP A 282 -31.94 -44.13 -27.17
C ASP A 282 -33.40 -43.75 -27.44
N LEU A 283 -33.79 -42.51 -27.09
CA LEU A 283 -35.14 -42.02 -27.38
C LEU A 283 -35.41 -41.94 -28.88
N SER A 284 -34.43 -41.50 -29.68
CA SER A 284 -34.53 -41.47 -31.15
C SER A 284 -34.74 -42.88 -31.70
N ASP A 285 -33.93 -43.85 -31.30
CA ASP A 285 -34.06 -45.26 -31.74
C ASP A 285 -35.40 -45.87 -31.36
N ARG A 286 -35.92 -45.55 -30.17
CA ARG A 286 -37.25 -46.00 -29.73
C ARG A 286 -38.37 -45.35 -30.53
N THR A 287 -38.22 -44.06 -30.85
CA THR A 287 -39.19 -43.32 -31.67
C THR A 287 -39.23 -43.88 -33.09
N GLU A 288 -38.08 -44.22 -33.67
CA GLU A 288 -37.99 -44.87 -35.00
C GLU A 288 -38.63 -46.27 -34.99
N ARG A 289 -38.36 -47.09 -33.98
CA ARG A 289 -39.02 -48.39 -33.80
C ARG A 289 -40.53 -48.26 -33.62
N GLN A 290 -41.00 -47.26 -32.89
CA GLN A 290 -42.42 -47.01 -32.69
C GLN A 290 -43.10 -46.54 -33.98
N ALA A 291 -42.43 -45.70 -34.77
CA ALA A 291 -42.91 -45.28 -36.09
C ALA A 291 -43.08 -46.51 -37.01
N ALA A 292 -42.07 -47.39 -37.08
CA ALA A 292 -42.16 -48.63 -37.86
C ALA A 292 -43.30 -49.56 -37.38
N ALA A 293 -43.52 -49.69 -36.06
CA ALA A 293 -44.63 -50.46 -35.53
C ALA A 293 -46.01 -49.86 -35.89
N LEU A 294 -46.11 -48.53 -35.92
CA LEU A 294 -47.32 -47.84 -36.37
C LEU A 294 -47.56 -48.02 -37.87
N GLU A 295 -46.50 -48.01 -38.70
CA GLU A 295 -46.61 -48.34 -40.13
C GLU A 295 -47.14 -49.75 -40.35
N GLN A 296 -46.60 -50.74 -39.61
CA GLN A 296 -47.09 -52.11 -39.67
C GLN A 296 -48.56 -52.21 -39.21
N THR A 297 -48.93 -51.48 -38.14
CA THR A 297 -50.31 -51.45 -37.65
C THR A 297 -51.25 -50.84 -38.69
N ALA A 298 -50.84 -49.75 -39.36
CA ALA A 298 -51.62 -49.14 -40.43
C ALA A 298 -51.83 -50.12 -41.59
N ALA A 299 -50.79 -50.85 -42.01
CA ALA A 299 -50.89 -51.89 -43.03
C ALA A 299 -51.86 -53.01 -42.63
N SER A 300 -51.79 -53.49 -41.38
CA SER A 300 -52.75 -54.48 -40.86
C SER A 300 -54.18 -53.95 -40.83
N VAL A 301 -54.38 -52.66 -40.51
CA VAL A 301 -55.70 -52.02 -40.56
C VAL A 301 -56.23 -51.93 -41.99
N GLU A 302 -55.38 -51.66 -42.98
CA GLU A 302 -55.76 -51.72 -44.39
C GLU A 302 -56.19 -53.13 -44.81
N GLU A 303 -55.45 -54.16 -44.41
CA GLU A 303 -55.78 -55.56 -44.69
C GLU A 303 -57.08 -56.01 -44.01
N ILE A 304 -57.28 -55.64 -42.74
CA ILE A 304 -58.54 -55.89 -42.01
C ILE A 304 -59.70 -55.18 -42.72
N THR A 305 -59.50 -53.93 -43.14
CA THR A 305 -60.54 -53.17 -43.86
C THR A 305 -60.88 -53.82 -45.19
N ALA A 306 -59.89 -54.33 -45.93
CA ALA A 306 -60.11 -55.08 -47.16
C ALA A 306 -60.90 -56.38 -46.90
N THR A 307 -60.51 -57.14 -45.87
CA THR A 307 -61.19 -58.39 -45.47
C THR A 307 -62.63 -58.14 -45.01
N ALA A 308 -62.86 -57.06 -44.26
CA ALA A 308 -64.19 -56.65 -43.83
C ALA A 308 -65.08 -56.27 -45.01
N ARG A 309 -64.54 -55.54 -46.01
CA ARG A 309 -65.25 -55.25 -47.26
C ARG A 309 -65.60 -56.52 -48.02
N GLN A 310 -64.66 -57.46 -48.13
CA GLN A 310 -64.90 -58.75 -48.77
C GLN A 310 -65.96 -59.57 -48.03
N SER A 311 -65.93 -59.58 -46.70
CA SER A 311 -66.91 -60.30 -45.87
C SER A 311 -68.31 -59.69 -46.01
N ALA A 312 -68.42 -58.36 -46.08
CA ALA A 312 -69.68 -57.69 -46.34
C ALA A 312 -70.26 -58.06 -47.72
N GLU A 313 -69.41 -58.20 -48.74
CA GLU A 313 -69.83 -58.66 -50.06
C GLU A 313 -70.29 -60.13 -50.06
N HIS A 314 -69.53 -61.01 -49.41
CA HIS A 314 -69.93 -62.42 -49.21
C HIS A 314 -71.28 -62.54 -48.48
N VAL A 315 -71.52 -61.72 -47.46
CA VAL A 315 -72.81 -61.70 -46.74
C VAL A 315 -73.95 -61.26 -47.67
N ARG A 316 -73.72 -60.27 -48.55
CA ARG A 316 -74.71 -59.87 -49.56
C ARG A 316 -75.01 -61.00 -50.54
N GLU A 317 -73.98 -61.68 -51.02
CA GLU A 317 -74.11 -62.84 -51.93
C GLU A 317 -74.87 -63.99 -51.26
N VAL A 318 -74.49 -64.38 -50.04
CA VAL A 318 -75.17 -65.42 -49.25
C VAL A 318 -76.62 -65.03 -48.98
N SER A 319 -76.89 -63.76 -48.66
CA SER A 319 -78.27 -63.27 -48.46
C SER A 319 -79.10 -63.38 -49.75
N ALA A 320 -78.50 -63.15 -50.93
CA ALA A 320 -79.18 -63.32 -52.20
C ALA A 320 -79.48 -64.80 -52.49
N LEU A 321 -78.49 -65.68 -52.30
CA LEU A 321 -78.64 -67.14 -52.42
C LEU A 321 -79.70 -67.70 -51.47
N ALA A 322 -79.71 -67.26 -50.20
CA ALA A 322 -80.72 -67.66 -49.22
C ALA A 322 -82.13 -67.19 -49.63
N GLY A 323 -82.24 -65.98 -50.19
CA GLY A 323 -83.48 -65.47 -50.77
C GLY A 323 -83.97 -66.33 -51.94
N GLU A 324 -83.07 -66.79 -52.80
CA GLU A 324 -83.38 -67.71 -53.90
C GLU A 324 -83.78 -69.09 -53.40
N ALA A 325 -83.05 -69.68 -52.45
CA ALA A 325 -83.39 -70.96 -51.84
C ALA A 325 -84.77 -70.91 -51.16
N ALA A 326 -85.10 -69.82 -50.44
CA ALA A 326 -86.42 -69.63 -49.85
C ALA A 326 -87.54 -69.49 -50.90
N ARG A 327 -87.25 -68.89 -52.06
CA ARG A 327 -88.16 -68.86 -53.21
C ARG A 327 -88.39 -70.27 -53.77
N LEU A 328 -87.32 -71.04 -53.96
CA LEU A 328 -87.39 -72.41 -54.47
C LEU A 328 -88.13 -73.36 -53.51
N ALA A 329 -87.89 -73.23 -52.20
CA ALA A 329 -88.60 -74.00 -51.17
C ALA A 329 -90.11 -73.70 -51.15
N ARG A 330 -90.50 -72.43 -51.34
CA ARG A 330 -91.93 -72.07 -51.49
C ARG A 330 -92.55 -72.72 -52.72
N GLN A 331 -91.87 -72.66 -53.85
CA GLN A 331 -92.33 -73.32 -55.07
C GLN A 331 -92.47 -74.85 -54.88
N GLY A 332 -91.49 -75.49 -54.24
CA GLY A 332 -91.58 -76.92 -53.91
C GLY A 332 -92.71 -77.25 -52.93
N SER A 333 -93.01 -76.35 -51.98
CA SER A 333 -94.16 -76.49 -51.08
C SER A 333 -95.48 -76.46 -51.85
N ASP A 334 -95.62 -75.55 -52.83
CA ASP A 334 -96.82 -75.47 -53.68
C ASP A 334 -96.97 -76.75 -54.53
N GLU A 335 -95.89 -77.26 -55.11
CA GLU A 335 -95.90 -78.53 -55.85
C GLU A 335 -96.26 -79.73 -54.96
N THR A 336 -95.77 -79.75 -53.71
CA THR A 336 -96.11 -80.80 -52.75
C THR A 336 -97.59 -80.71 -52.34
N GLN A 337 -98.12 -79.50 -52.19
CA GLN A 337 -99.54 -79.28 -51.91
C GLN A 337 -100.41 -79.80 -53.05
N HIS A 338 -100.03 -79.55 -54.31
CA HIS A 338 -100.70 -80.15 -55.47
C HIS A 338 -100.68 -81.68 -55.43
N ALA A 339 -99.56 -82.30 -55.02
CA ALA A 339 -99.45 -83.76 -54.89
C ALA A 339 -100.35 -84.33 -53.78
N ILE A 340 -100.48 -83.63 -52.64
CA ILE A 340 -101.39 -84.01 -51.54
C ILE A 340 -102.85 -83.98 -52.01
N ASP A 341 -103.23 -82.95 -52.76
CA ASP A 341 -104.60 -82.82 -53.27
C ASP A 341 -104.92 -83.93 -54.28
N ALA A 342 -103.97 -84.30 -55.15
CA ALA A 342 -104.09 -85.47 -56.03
C ALA A 342 -104.21 -86.79 -55.24
N MET A 343 -103.45 -86.97 -54.16
CA MET A 343 -103.56 -88.14 -53.28
C MET A 343 -104.92 -88.21 -52.57
N ARG A 344 -105.52 -87.07 -52.20
CA ARG A 344 -106.89 -87.03 -51.66
C ARG A 344 -107.93 -87.45 -52.70
N GLU A 345 -107.80 -86.99 -53.95
CA GLU A 345 -108.67 -87.44 -55.04
C GLU A 345 -108.56 -88.95 -55.26
N ILE A 346 -107.33 -89.50 -55.26
CA ILE A 346 -107.10 -90.95 -55.38
C ILE A 346 -107.75 -91.68 -54.21
N SER A 347 -107.58 -91.21 -52.96
CA SER A 347 -108.16 -91.84 -51.79
C SER A 347 -109.70 -91.85 -51.82
N GLN A 348 -110.33 -90.74 -52.24
CA GLN A 348 -111.78 -90.70 -52.46
C GLN A 348 -112.21 -91.67 -53.57
N SER A 349 -111.41 -91.78 -54.65
CA SER A 349 -111.67 -92.73 -55.72
C SER A 349 -111.58 -94.18 -55.23
N SER A 350 -110.58 -94.51 -54.40
CA SER A 350 -110.44 -95.84 -53.80
C SER A 350 -111.59 -96.17 -52.84
N GLN A 351 -112.08 -95.20 -52.08
CA GLN A 351 -113.22 -95.41 -51.18
C GLN A 351 -114.50 -95.73 -51.94
N ARG A 352 -114.71 -95.08 -53.10
CA ARG A 352 -115.79 -95.46 -54.05
C ARG A 352 -115.60 -96.85 -54.63
N ILE A 353 -114.37 -97.29 -54.91
CA ILE A 353 -114.09 -98.66 -55.35
C ILE A 353 -114.43 -99.66 -54.24
N ASP A 354 -114.11 -99.35 -52.98
CA ASP A 354 -114.40 -100.22 -51.83
C ASP A 354 -115.92 -100.37 -51.60
N GLU A 355 -116.69 -99.29 -51.77
CA GLU A 355 -118.17 -99.34 -51.80
C GLU A 355 -118.70 -100.25 -52.92
N ILE A 356 -118.08 -100.24 -54.10
CA ILE A 356 -118.43 -101.13 -55.22
C ILE A 356 -118.06 -102.58 -54.91
N ILE A 357 -116.89 -102.84 -54.32
CA ILE A 357 -116.47 -104.19 -53.91
C ILE A 357 -117.43 -104.74 -52.85
N GLY A 358 -117.82 -103.92 -51.87
CA GLY A 358 -118.83 -104.29 -50.88
C GLY A 358 -120.16 -104.67 -51.51
N LEU A 359 -120.58 -103.95 -52.57
CA LEU A 359 -121.78 -104.30 -53.35
C LEU A 359 -121.61 -105.64 -54.09
N ILE A 360 -120.42 -105.91 -54.65
CA ILE A 360 -120.10 -107.16 -55.36
C ILE A 360 -120.11 -108.35 -54.40
N ASP A 361 -119.59 -108.20 -53.17
CA ASP A 361 -119.55 -109.29 -52.18
C ASP A 361 -120.98 -109.69 -51.74
N VAL A 362 -121.89 -108.72 -51.63
CA VAL A 362 -123.32 -108.97 -51.41
C VAL A 362 -123.96 -109.74 -52.58
N ILE A 363 -123.61 -109.41 -53.83
CA ILE A 363 -124.11 -110.11 -55.03
C ILE A 363 -123.51 -111.53 -55.12
N ALA A 364 -122.23 -111.70 -54.77
CA ALA A 364 -121.55 -113.00 -54.79
C ALA A 364 -122.15 -113.96 -53.77
N PHE A 365 -122.48 -113.49 -52.56
CA PHE A 365 -123.18 -114.29 -51.54
C PHE A 365 -124.58 -114.72 -52.01
N GLN A 366 -125.32 -113.84 -52.70
CA GLN A 366 -126.62 -114.19 -53.31
C GLN A 366 -126.50 -115.25 -54.42
N THR A 367 -125.37 -115.27 -55.14
CA THR A 367 -125.14 -116.22 -56.24
C THR A 367 -124.76 -117.61 -55.71
N ASN A 368 -124.00 -117.69 -54.61
CA ASN A 368 -123.61 -118.97 -53.98
C ASN A 368 -124.77 -119.70 -53.28
N ILE A 369 -125.88 -119.02 -52.97
CA ILE A 369 -127.09 -119.63 -52.40
C ILE A 369 -128.01 -120.22 -53.50
N LEU A 370 -127.79 -119.89 -54.78
CA LEU A 370 -128.55 -120.40 -55.92
C LEU A 370 -127.89 -121.59 -56.67
N ALA A 371 -126.65 -121.96 -56.30
CA ALA A 371 -125.90 -123.08 -56.87
C ALA A 371 -125.83 -124.24 -55.87
#